data_AF-A0A8T4J7C3-F1
#
_entry.id   AF-A0A8T4J7C3-F1
#
_cell.length_a   1.000
_cell.length_b   1.000
_cell.length_c   1.000
_cell.angle_alpha   90.00
_cell.angle_beta   90.00
_cell.angle_gamma   90.00
#
_symmetry.space_group_name_H-M   'P 1'
#
loop_
_entity.id
_entity.type
_entity.pdbx_description
1 polymer ?
#
loop_
_entity_poly.entity_id
_entity_poly.type
_entity_poly.pdbx_seq_one_letter_code
_entity_poly.pdbx_strand_id
1 'polypeptide(L)'
;GRAGFDTSGFVVAQAPEHVVENEKALAKAGDDPKKRRKVVRKKAPEGFVNWSQQTFEKLIGSDPEPLNSRFRVTHAMLLSVIARPGDAFTQMRKLLEDNHEDRRSQLRHIRRAIAIYRSLLDGGIVEQMDEPDSEGRTIRLTVDLQQDFALNQPL
;
A
#
# COMPACT_ATOMS: atom_id res chain seq x y z
N GLY A 1 -19.02 -2.63 8.18
CA GLY A 1 -19.05 -3.41 6.94
C GLY A 1 -17.71 -4.09 6.73
N ARG A 2 -17.70 -5.17 5.96
CA ARG A 2 -16.46 -5.85 5.53
C ARG A 2 -15.81 -5.01 4.42
N ALA A 3 -14.54 -4.66 4.60
CA ALA A 3 -13.79 -3.91 3.61
C ALA A 3 -13.83 -4.63 2.25
N GLY A 4 -14.33 -3.95 1.21
CA GLY A 4 -14.38 -4.46 -0.17
C GLY A 4 -15.60 -5.30 -0.56
N PHE A 5 -16.54 -5.58 0.34
CA PHE A 5 -17.73 -6.40 0.04
C PHE A 5 -19.06 -5.65 0.17
N ASP A 6 -19.16 -4.71 1.11
CA ASP A 6 -20.41 -3.98 1.33
C ASP A 6 -20.40 -2.68 0.51
N THR A 7 -21.46 -2.43 -0.25
CA THR A 7 -21.63 -1.22 -1.07
C THR A 7 -22.12 -0.01 -0.27
N SER A 8 -22.56 -0.24 0.97
CA SER A 8 -22.90 0.80 1.93
C SER A 8 -22.66 0.30 3.36
N GLY A 9 -22.45 1.24 4.29
CA GLY A 9 -22.27 0.93 5.71
C GLY A 9 -22.42 2.19 6.55
N PHE A 10 -22.87 2.00 7.79
CA PHE A 10 -22.99 3.09 8.76
C PHE A 10 -21.79 3.08 9.69
N VAL A 11 -21.22 4.25 9.95
CA VAL A 11 -20.18 4.46 10.95
C VAL A 11 -20.75 5.42 11.99
N VAL A 12 -20.69 5.03 13.26
CA VAL A 12 -21.04 5.90 14.38
C VAL A 12 -19.75 6.46 14.96
N ALA A 13 -19.53 7.76 14.83
CA ALA A 13 -18.45 8.46 15.51
C ALA A 13 -18.98 9.02 16.83
N GLN A 14 -18.36 8.64 17.94
CA GLN A 14 -18.66 9.20 19.26
C GLN A 14 -17.54 10.12 19.70
N ALA A 15 -17.91 11.25 20.31
CA ALA A 15 -16.96 12.19 20.85
C ALA A 15 -16.11 11.51 21.95
N PRO A 16 -14.78 11.75 21.98
CA PRO A 16 -13.92 11.25 23.04
C PRO A 16 -14.36 11.72 24.42
N GLU A 17 -14.10 10.92 25.45
CA GLU A 17 -14.55 11.19 26.82
C GLU A 17 -14.11 12.56 27.34
N HIS A 18 -12.83 12.93 27.13
CA HIS A 18 -12.31 14.23 27.55
C HIS A 18 -13.02 15.42 26.85
N VAL A 19 -13.48 15.24 25.61
CA VAL A 19 -14.26 16.27 24.89
C VAL A 19 -15.64 16.41 25.53
N VAL A 20 -16.33 15.28 25.78
CA VAL A 20 -17.63 15.26 26.45
C VAL A 20 -17.57 15.91 27.84
N GLU A 21 -16.54 15.61 28.61
CA GLU A 21 -16.34 16.19 29.94
C GLU A 21 -16.05 17.69 29.88
N ASN A 22 -15.26 18.14 28.91
CA ASN A 22 -14.98 19.56 28.69
C ASN A 22 -16.24 20.34 28.29
N GLU A 23 -17.07 19.78 27.39
CA GLU A 23 -18.34 20.39 26.99
C GLU A 23 -19.32 20.46 28.18
N LYS A 24 -19.43 19.40 28.98
CA LYS A 24 -20.25 19.41 30.20
C LYS A 24 -19.77 20.47 31.20
N ALA A 25 -18.46 20.65 31.37
CA ALA A 25 -17.89 21.65 32.27
C ALA A 25 -18.12 23.08 31.76
N LEU A 26 -18.01 23.31 30.45
CA LEU A 26 -18.32 24.60 29.82
C LEU A 26 -19.81 24.94 29.91
N ALA A 27 -20.69 23.98 29.64
CA ALA A 27 -22.14 24.16 29.77
C ALA A 27 -22.54 24.53 31.22
N LYS A 28 -21.93 23.90 32.23
CA LYS A 28 -22.13 24.26 33.65
C LYS A 28 -21.65 25.68 33.99
N ALA A 29 -20.65 26.20 33.29
CA ALA A 29 -20.17 27.56 33.50
C ALA A 29 -21.11 28.64 32.92
N GLY A 30 -22.03 28.25 32.02
CA GLY A 30 -22.97 29.16 31.34
C GLY A 30 -22.26 30.19 30.47
N ASP A 31 -22.91 31.35 30.28
CA ASP A 31 -22.38 32.42 29.40
C ASP A 31 -21.48 33.44 30.09
N ASP A 32 -21.23 33.31 31.40
CA ASP A 32 -20.34 34.21 32.13
C ASP A 32 -18.88 34.05 31.64
N PRO A 33 -18.28 35.08 31.01
CA PRO A 33 -16.93 35.00 30.46
C PRO A 33 -15.87 34.70 31.52
N LYS A 34 -16.06 35.16 32.77
CA LYS A 34 -15.10 34.91 33.86
C LYS A 34 -15.16 33.46 34.32
N LYS A 35 -16.35 32.85 34.38
CA LYS A 35 -16.51 31.43 34.76
C LYS A 35 -16.01 30.51 33.66
N ARG A 36 -16.32 30.79 32.39
CA ARG A 36 -15.83 30.00 31.25
C ARG A 36 -14.29 29.97 31.16
N ARG A 37 -13.62 31.10 31.42
CA ARG A 37 -12.14 31.17 31.45
C ARG A 37 -11.49 30.34 32.57
N LYS A 38 -12.23 30.05 33.64
CA LYS A 38 -11.74 29.25 34.77
C LYS A 38 -11.95 27.75 34.57
N VAL A 39 -12.62 27.31 33.50
CA VAL A 39 -12.82 25.89 33.21
C VAL A 39 -11.48 25.26 32.80
N VAL A 40 -11.00 24.34 33.61
CA VAL A 40 -9.80 23.54 33.30
C VAL A 40 -10.20 22.43 32.34
N ARG A 41 -9.69 22.51 31.11
CA ARG A 41 -9.95 21.49 30.09
C ARG A 41 -9.03 20.29 30.28
N LYS A 42 -9.61 19.09 30.28
CA LYS A 42 -8.86 17.85 30.19
C LYS A 42 -8.25 17.71 28.80
N LYS A 43 -6.99 17.28 28.76
CA LYS A 43 -6.26 17.01 27.51
C LYS A 43 -6.54 15.58 27.04
N ALA A 44 -6.34 15.36 25.74
CA ALA A 44 -6.33 14.01 25.21
C ALA A 44 -5.17 13.21 25.83
N PRO A 45 -5.35 11.90 26.09
CA PRO A 45 -4.25 11.01 26.45
C PRO A 45 -3.17 10.99 25.35
N GLU A 46 -1.92 10.72 25.71
CA GLU A 46 -0.85 10.57 24.71
C GLU A 46 -1.15 9.40 23.76
N GLY A 47 -0.87 9.60 22.46
CA GLY A 47 -1.15 8.60 21.42
C GLY A 47 -2.64 8.41 21.10
N PHE A 48 -3.55 9.19 21.70
CA PHE A 48 -4.98 9.02 21.49
C PHE A 48 -5.45 9.52 20.12
N VAL A 49 -6.15 8.66 19.38
CA VAL A 49 -6.77 9.03 18.11
C VAL A 49 -8.03 9.86 18.37
N ASN A 50 -7.93 11.16 18.09
CA ASN A 50 -9.00 12.10 18.41
C ASN A 50 -10.11 12.11 17.34
N TRP A 51 -11.22 11.45 17.64
CA TRP A 51 -12.46 11.49 16.84
C TRP A 51 -13.40 12.63 17.25
N SER A 52 -12.87 13.86 17.27
CA SER A 52 -13.67 15.05 17.57
C SER A 52 -14.70 15.35 16.48
N GLN A 53 -15.68 16.22 16.78
CA GLN A 53 -16.60 16.77 15.78
C GLN A 53 -15.84 17.41 14.61
N GLN A 54 -14.78 18.16 14.89
CA GLN A 54 -13.94 18.77 13.85
C GLN A 54 -13.29 17.71 12.95
N THR A 55 -12.81 16.60 13.53
CA THR A 55 -12.25 15.48 12.77
C THR A 55 -13.33 14.84 11.89
N PHE A 56 -14.53 14.64 12.43
CA PHE A 56 -15.66 14.06 11.70
C PHE A 56 -16.10 14.94 10.52
N GLU A 57 -16.33 16.23 10.77
CA GLU A 57 -16.70 17.22 9.75
C GLU A 57 -15.66 17.28 8.63
N LYS A 58 -14.36 17.26 9.00
CA LYS A 58 -13.28 17.16 8.03
C LYS A 58 -13.39 15.88 7.20
N LEU A 59 -13.62 14.73 7.81
CA LEU A 59 -13.65 13.46 7.08
C LEU A 59 -14.85 13.35 6.12
N ILE A 60 -16.02 13.87 6.48
CA ILE A 60 -17.20 13.82 5.59
C ILE A 60 -17.17 14.90 4.51
N GLY A 61 -16.47 16.01 4.75
CA GLY A 61 -16.43 17.17 3.85
C GLY A 61 -15.16 17.28 3.00
N SER A 62 -14.11 16.49 3.29
CA SER A 62 -12.89 16.50 2.49
C SER A 62 -13.06 15.68 1.21
N ASP A 63 -12.41 16.12 0.15
CA ASP A 63 -12.30 15.33 -1.07
C ASP A 63 -11.59 13.98 -0.76
N PRO A 64 -12.02 12.89 -1.40
CA PRO A 64 -11.34 11.60 -1.27
C PRO A 64 -9.86 11.71 -1.63
N GLU A 65 -9.02 10.96 -0.90
CA GLU A 65 -7.60 10.91 -1.23
C GLU A 65 -7.40 10.36 -2.66
N PRO A 66 -6.49 10.96 -3.45
CA PRO A 66 -6.23 10.47 -4.79
C PRO A 66 -5.61 9.07 -4.74
N LEU A 67 -6.05 8.21 -5.66
CA LEU A 67 -5.47 6.88 -5.83
C LEU A 67 -4.05 7.02 -6.39
N ASN A 68 -3.07 6.65 -5.56
CA ASN A 68 -1.68 6.61 -5.93
C ASN A 68 -1.26 5.18 -6.24
N SER A 69 -0.53 4.98 -7.33
CA SER A 69 0.07 3.67 -7.63
C SER A 69 0.98 3.22 -6.48
N ARG A 70 0.89 1.92 -6.15
CA ARG A 70 1.76 1.23 -5.19
C ARG A 70 2.56 0.12 -5.87
N PHE A 71 2.72 0.21 -7.19
CA PHE A 71 3.38 -0.81 -8.00
C PHE A 71 4.85 -0.99 -7.55
N ARG A 72 5.29 -2.24 -7.43
CA ARG A 72 6.65 -2.59 -7.03
C ARG A 72 7.13 -3.79 -7.83
N VAL A 73 8.35 -3.69 -8.33
CA VAL A 73 9.04 -4.80 -8.97
C VAL A 73 9.80 -5.59 -7.91
N THR A 74 9.54 -6.88 -7.83
CA THR A 74 10.14 -7.81 -6.87
C THR A 74 10.78 -9.00 -7.58
N HIS A 75 11.67 -9.72 -6.89
CA HIS A 75 12.25 -10.97 -7.42
C HIS A 75 11.16 -12.01 -7.72
N ALA A 76 10.20 -12.17 -6.78
CA ALA A 76 9.05 -13.04 -6.95
C ALA A 76 8.26 -12.74 -8.22
N MET A 77 8.05 -11.46 -8.54
CA MET A 77 7.34 -11.06 -9.76
C MET A 77 8.09 -11.55 -11.01
N LEU A 78 9.40 -11.33 -11.08
CA LEU A 78 10.20 -11.77 -12.23
C LEU A 78 10.20 -13.29 -12.37
N LEU A 79 10.42 -14.03 -11.27
CA LEU A 79 10.39 -15.49 -11.26
C LEU A 79 9.01 -16.02 -11.69
N SER A 80 7.93 -15.40 -11.20
CA SER A 80 6.55 -15.76 -11.60
C SER A 80 6.25 -15.46 -13.06
N VAL A 81 6.86 -14.43 -13.65
CA VAL A 81 6.70 -14.11 -15.07
C VAL A 81 7.50 -15.07 -15.93
N ILE A 82 8.74 -15.38 -15.54
CA ILE A 82 9.61 -16.33 -16.25
C ILE A 82 9.03 -17.75 -16.25
N ALA A 83 8.36 -18.15 -15.15
CA ALA A 83 7.75 -19.47 -15.06
C ALA A 83 6.53 -19.67 -16.00
N ARG A 84 5.97 -18.60 -16.57
CA ARG A 84 4.79 -18.67 -17.45
C ARG A 84 5.20 -19.07 -18.87
N PRO A 85 4.31 -19.72 -19.64
CA PRO A 85 4.49 -19.90 -21.07
C PRO A 85 4.67 -18.56 -21.81
N GLY A 86 5.45 -18.60 -22.89
CA GLY A 86 5.70 -17.50 -23.81
C GLY A 86 6.87 -16.59 -23.43
N ASP A 87 6.94 -15.45 -24.12
CA ASP A 87 8.04 -14.49 -23.98
C ASP A 87 7.94 -13.65 -22.70
N ALA A 88 8.73 -14.03 -21.71
CA ALA A 88 8.85 -13.33 -20.42
C ALA A 88 9.29 -11.87 -20.57
N PHE A 89 10.12 -11.53 -21.56
CA PHE A 89 10.55 -10.14 -21.78
C PHE A 89 9.36 -9.26 -22.18
N THR A 90 8.59 -9.69 -23.18
CA THR A 90 7.40 -8.95 -23.62
C THR A 90 6.37 -8.83 -22.50
N GLN A 91 6.14 -9.90 -21.74
CA GLN A 91 5.22 -9.89 -20.61
C GLN A 91 5.68 -8.92 -19.51
N MET A 92 6.96 -8.95 -19.14
CA MET A 92 7.52 -8.06 -18.13
C MET A 92 7.50 -6.60 -18.59
N ARG A 93 7.84 -6.33 -19.86
CA ARG A 93 7.74 -4.98 -20.45
C ARG A 93 6.33 -4.43 -20.34
N LYS A 94 5.31 -5.25 -20.66
CA LYS A 94 3.91 -4.83 -20.54
C LYS A 94 3.59 -4.42 -19.10
N LEU A 95 3.95 -5.23 -18.09
CA LEU A 95 3.72 -4.88 -16.68
C LEU A 95 4.43 -3.58 -16.25
N LEU A 96 5.60 -3.30 -16.82
CA LEU A 96 6.41 -2.14 -16.48
C LEU A 96 5.96 -0.84 -17.16
N GLU A 97 5.31 -0.93 -18.31
CA GLU A 97 4.91 0.23 -19.13
C GLU A 97 3.40 0.47 -19.17
N ASP A 98 2.59 -0.57 -18.95
CA ASP A 98 1.12 -0.52 -18.93
C ASP A 98 0.62 -0.51 -17.47
N ASN A 99 1.02 0.52 -16.71
CA ASN A 99 0.63 0.73 -15.32
C ASN A 99 0.37 2.22 -15.04
N HIS A 100 -0.19 2.50 -13.86
CA HIS A 100 -0.58 3.85 -13.42
C HIS A 100 0.59 4.65 -12.82
N GLU A 101 1.84 4.25 -13.06
CA GLU A 101 3.02 5.01 -12.65
C GLU A 101 3.33 6.10 -13.67
N ASP A 102 3.89 7.22 -13.19
CA ASP A 102 4.49 8.21 -14.09
C ASP A 102 5.71 7.62 -14.84
N ARG A 103 6.10 8.25 -15.96
CA ARG A 103 7.21 7.74 -16.78
C ARG A 103 8.54 7.64 -16.01
N ARG A 104 8.80 8.57 -15.07
CA ARG A 104 10.03 8.53 -14.26
C ARG A 104 10.03 7.30 -13.36
N SER A 105 8.88 6.94 -12.80
CA SER A 105 8.65 5.78 -11.96
C SER A 105 8.71 4.46 -12.74
N GLN A 106 8.09 4.39 -13.91
CA GLN A 106 8.26 3.27 -14.86
C GLN A 106 9.73 3.03 -15.19
N LEU A 107 10.50 4.07 -15.50
CA LEU A 107 11.93 3.94 -15.79
C LEU A 107 12.76 3.47 -14.58
N ARG A 108 12.34 3.76 -13.34
CA ARG A 108 12.97 3.18 -12.14
C ARG A 108 12.63 1.69 -12.02
N HIS A 109 11.37 1.31 -12.28
CA HIS A 109 10.93 -0.09 -12.28
C HIS A 109 11.65 -0.92 -13.34
N ILE A 110 11.82 -0.40 -14.56
CA ILE A 110 12.55 -1.07 -15.64
C ILE A 110 14.01 -1.32 -15.24
N ARG A 111 14.70 -0.30 -14.71
CA ARG A 111 16.09 -0.48 -14.22
C ARG A 111 16.16 -1.51 -13.09
N ARG A 112 15.18 -1.51 -12.18
CA ARG A 112 15.11 -2.49 -11.09
C ARG A 112 14.87 -3.90 -11.63
N ALA A 113 13.98 -4.08 -12.60
CA ALA A 113 13.73 -5.36 -13.24
C ALA A 113 14.98 -5.90 -13.93
N ILE A 114 15.70 -5.06 -14.68
CA ILE A 114 16.97 -5.43 -15.33
C ILE A 114 18.02 -5.83 -14.28
N ALA A 115 18.16 -5.07 -13.19
CA ALA A 115 19.11 -5.38 -12.13
C ALA A 115 18.81 -6.72 -11.45
N ILE A 116 17.52 -7.00 -11.17
CA ILE A 116 17.09 -8.29 -10.63
C ILE A 116 17.38 -9.41 -11.64
N TYR A 117 16.99 -9.25 -12.90
CA TYR A 117 17.21 -10.26 -13.93
C TYR A 117 18.70 -10.62 -14.08
N ARG A 118 19.58 -9.62 -14.12
CA ARG A 118 21.04 -9.84 -14.15
C ARG A 118 21.52 -10.60 -12.92
N SER A 119 21.05 -10.22 -11.73
CA SER A 119 21.40 -10.95 -10.50
C SER A 119 20.92 -12.41 -10.52
N LEU A 120 19.77 -12.70 -11.12
CA LEU A 120 19.24 -14.07 -11.25
C LEU A 120 20.03 -14.88 -12.29
N LEU A 121 20.43 -14.26 -13.40
CA LEU A 121 21.31 -14.86 -14.41
C LEU A 121 22.69 -15.18 -13.81
N ASP A 122 23.32 -14.19 -13.17
CA ASP A 122 24.64 -14.34 -12.56
C ASP A 122 24.63 -15.40 -11.46
N GLY A 123 23.51 -15.52 -10.73
CA GLY A 123 23.30 -16.55 -9.71
C GLY A 123 22.94 -17.93 -10.25
N GLY A 124 22.81 -18.10 -11.57
CA GLY A 124 22.42 -19.37 -12.19
C GLY A 124 20.99 -19.82 -11.87
N ILE A 125 20.13 -18.91 -11.38
CA ILE A 125 18.72 -19.18 -11.05
C ILE A 125 17.86 -19.16 -12.32
N VAL A 126 18.26 -18.33 -13.28
CA VAL A 126 17.64 -18.18 -14.59
C VAL A 126 18.68 -18.45 -15.65
N GLU A 127 18.28 -19.09 -16.74
CA GLU A 127 19.11 -19.24 -17.93
C GLU A 127 18.37 -18.75 -19.18
N GLN A 128 19.16 -18.23 -20.12
CA GLN A 128 18.67 -17.80 -21.43
C GLN A 128 18.98 -18.88 -22.46
N MET A 129 18.00 -19.22 -23.28
CA MET A 129 18.11 -20.24 -24.33
C MET A 129 18.20 -19.58 -25.71
N ASP A 130 18.93 -20.20 -26.61
CA ASP A 130 19.09 -19.73 -28.00
C ASP A 130 17.79 -19.88 -28.80
N GLU A 131 17.03 -20.94 -28.52
CA GLU A 131 15.73 -21.22 -29.13
C GLU A 131 14.64 -21.36 -28.06
N PRO A 132 13.38 -21.03 -28.38
CA PRO A 132 12.28 -21.19 -27.44
C PRO A 132 11.99 -22.67 -27.16
N ASP A 133 11.59 -23.00 -25.93
CA ASP A 133 11.09 -24.34 -25.59
C ASP A 133 9.68 -24.61 -26.13
N SER A 134 9.14 -25.79 -25.79
CA SER A 134 7.78 -26.20 -26.14
C SER A 134 6.68 -25.27 -25.62
N GLU A 135 6.97 -24.43 -24.63
CA GLU A 135 6.05 -23.43 -24.07
C GLU A 135 6.32 -22.03 -24.62
N GLY A 136 7.25 -21.87 -25.57
CA GLY A 136 7.59 -20.60 -26.18
C GLY A 136 8.48 -19.71 -25.31
N ARG A 137 9.12 -20.27 -24.26
CA ARG A 137 10.00 -19.51 -23.36
C ARG A 137 11.41 -19.49 -23.94
N THR A 138 12.05 -18.32 -23.93
CA THR A 138 13.49 -18.16 -24.23
C THR A 138 14.32 -17.89 -22.98
N ILE A 139 13.66 -17.74 -21.84
CA ILE A 139 14.23 -17.56 -20.51
C ILE A 139 13.52 -18.57 -19.61
N ARG A 140 14.27 -19.42 -18.89
CA ARG A 140 13.69 -20.42 -17.99
C ARG A 140 14.35 -20.43 -16.62
N LEU A 141 13.63 -20.94 -15.63
CA LEU A 141 14.17 -21.22 -14.31
C LEU A 141 15.04 -22.47 -14.38
N THR A 142 16.19 -22.45 -13.70
CA THR A 142 17.00 -23.66 -13.55
C THR A 142 16.33 -24.61 -12.56
N VAL A 143 16.44 -25.92 -12.82
CA VAL A 143 15.75 -26.99 -12.07
C VAL A 143 16.23 -27.08 -10.60
N ASP A 144 17.36 -26.45 -10.27
CA ASP A 144 17.96 -26.40 -8.93
C ASP A 144 17.29 -25.40 -7.96
N LEU A 145 16.22 -24.71 -8.38
CA LEU A 145 15.35 -23.98 -7.47
C LEU A 145 14.61 -24.98 -6.56
N GLN A 146 15.24 -25.32 -5.42
CA GLN A 146 14.66 -26.14 -4.37
C GLN A 146 13.21 -25.70 -4.09
N GLN A 147 12.30 -26.68 -3.94
CA GLN A 147 10.87 -26.45 -3.66
C GLN A 147 10.62 -25.57 -2.42
N ASP A 148 11.63 -25.40 -1.55
CA ASP A 148 11.59 -24.57 -0.34
C ASP A 148 12.03 -23.11 -0.54
N PHE A 149 12.24 -22.65 -1.79
CA PHE A 149 12.58 -21.27 -2.06
C PHE A 149 11.37 -20.35 -1.79
N ALA A 150 11.26 -19.86 -0.57
CA ALA A 150 10.25 -18.88 -0.18
C ALA A 150 10.51 -17.56 -0.94
N LEU A 151 9.78 -17.37 -2.05
CA LEU A 151 9.79 -16.17 -2.91
C LEU A 151 9.50 -14.85 -2.19
N ASN A 152 9.12 -14.91 -0.91
CA ASN A 152 8.56 -13.85 -0.09
C ASN A 152 9.36 -13.59 1.21
N GLN A 153 10.55 -14.18 1.37
CA GLN A 153 11.46 -13.81 2.46
C GLN A 153 12.42 -12.69 2.02
N PRO A 154 12.64 -11.64 2.85
CA PRO A 154 13.69 -10.65 2.60
C PRO A 154 15.08 -11.29 2.80
N LEU A 155 16.00 -11.00 1.88
CA LEU A 155 17.44 -11.32 1.98
C LEU A 155 18.10 -10.49 3.08
#